data_AF-A0A429IC27-F1
#
_entry.id   AF-A0A429IC27-F1
#
_cell.length_a   1.000
_cell.length_b   1.000
_cell.length_c   1.000
_cell.angle_alpha   90.00
_cell.angle_beta   90.00
_cell.angle_gamma   90.00
#
_symmetry.space_group_name_H-M   'P 1'
#
loop_
_entity.id
_entity.type
_entity.pdbx_description
1 polymer ?
#
loop_
_entity_poly.entity_id
_entity_poly.type
_entity_poly.pdbx_seq_one_letter_code
_entity_poly.pdbx_strand_id
1 'polypeptide(L)'
;MERRLAVPDIFSTQELPDGFNYPDGFLRAVESGLVGLEPWWLLEGRDLRTRMEGLRERFPDRRLVPFSRREDNDDVACWDLDSDTVRVIHDFAAPGRENRGEYASFYDWLRAALEDFIEHE
;
A
#
# COMPACT_ATOMS: atom_id res chain seq x y z
N MET A 1 -29.53 -10.69 6.16
CA MET A 1 -28.52 -11.09 5.15
C MET A 1 -27.19 -10.59 5.66
N GLU A 2 -26.42 -11.43 6.35
CA GLU A 2 -25.04 -11.05 6.71
C GLU A 2 -24.26 -10.93 5.41
N ARG A 3 -23.92 -9.70 5.04
CA ARG A 3 -23.02 -9.42 3.96
C ARG A 3 -21.64 -9.84 4.45
N ARG A 4 -21.28 -11.12 4.21
CA ARG A 4 -19.89 -11.55 4.36
C ARG A 4 -19.10 -10.69 3.39
N LEU A 5 -18.35 -9.73 3.91
CA LEU A 5 -17.40 -8.96 3.11
C LEU A 5 -16.51 -9.99 2.41
N ALA A 6 -16.37 -9.86 1.09
CA ALA A 6 -15.41 -10.69 0.37
C ALA A 6 -14.03 -10.48 1.00
N VAL A 7 -13.29 -11.56 1.20
CA VAL A 7 -11.91 -11.46 1.69
C VAL A 7 -11.12 -10.71 0.61
N PRO A 8 -10.47 -9.58 0.93
CA PRO A 8 -9.71 -8.82 -0.05
C PRO A 8 -8.60 -9.68 -0.70
N ASP A 9 -8.44 -9.57 -2.01
CA ASP A 9 -7.45 -10.32 -2.80
C ASP A 9 -6.09 -9.59 -2.75
N ILE A 10 -5.40 -9.72 -1.62
CA ILE A 10 -4.02 -9.25 -1.45
C ILE A 10 -3.02 -10.32 -1.95
N PHE A 11 -1.71 -9.98 -2.00
CA PHE A 11 -0.71 -10.97 -2.42
C PHE A 11 -0.73 -12.20 -1.50
N SER A 12 -0.76 -13.37 -2.11
CA SER A 12 -0.50 -14.61 -1.40
C SER A 12 0.97 -14.70 -0.99
N THR A 13 1.29 -15.60 -0.07
CA THR A 13 2.67 -15.88 0.34
C THR A 13 3.59 -16.31 -0.81
N GLN A 14 3.03 -16.80 -1.93
CA GLN A 14 3.79 -17.18 -3.12
C GLN A 14 4.12 -15.98 -4.03
N GLU A 15 3.37 -14.88 -3.88
CA GLU A 15 3.53 -13.68 -4.69
C GLU A 15 4.38 -12.62 -3.98
N LEU A 16 4.48 -12.72 -2.66
CA LEU A 16 5.33 -11.85 -1.86
C LEU A 16 6.82 -12.11 -2.14
N PRO A 17 7.66 -11.06 -2.10
CA PRO A 17 9.11 -11.25 -2.15
C PRO A 17 9.63 -12.09 -0.98
N ASP A 18 10.68 -12.86 -1.24
CA ASP A 18 11.34 -13.67 -0.22
C ASP A 18 11.73 -12.84 1.02
N GLY A 19 11.45 -13.38 2.20
CA GLY A 19 11.76 -12.76 3.48
C GLY A 19 10.77 -11.69 3.94
N PHE A 20 9.76 -11.34 3.14
CA PHE A 20 8.70 -10.43 3.54
C PHE A 20 7.46 -11.18 4.04
N ASN A 21 6.93 -10.73 5.18
CA ASN A 21 5.63 -11.15 5.69
C ASN A 21 4.82 -9.90 6.01
N TYR A 22 3.51 -9.97 5.82
CA TYR A 22 2.65 -8.88 6.26
C TYR A 22 2.73 -8.70 7.78
N PRO A 23 2.79 -7.44 8.26
CA PRO A 23 2.59 -7.17 9.67
C PRO A 23 1.20 -7.62 10.10
N ASP A 24 1.07 -8.26 11.26
CA ASP A 24 -0.24 -8.68 11.82
C ASP A 24 -1.23 -7.52 11.88
N GLY A 25 -0.73 -6.31 12.13
CA GLY A 25 -1.53 -5.10 12.16
C GLY A 25 -2.18 -4.74 10.83
N PHE A 26 -1.50 -5.02 9.71
CA PHE A 26 -2.05 -4.82 8.36
C PHE A 26 -3.16 -5.85 8.09
N LEU A 27 -2.90 -7.13 8.37
CA LEU A 27 -3.89 -8.20 8.18
C LEU A 27 -5.17 -7.92 8.97
N ARG A 28 -5.02 -7.51 10.24
CA ARG A 28 -6.17 -7.12 11.08
C ARG A 28 -6.96 -5.95 10.48
N ALA A 29 -6.28 -4.96 9.91
CA ALA A 29 -6.93 -3.79 9.30
C ALA A 29 -7.69 -4.17 8.01
N VAL A 30 -7.11 -5.05 7.18
CA VAL A 30 -7.75 -5.60 5.99
C VAL A 30 -9.00 -6.40 6.37
N GLU A 31 -8.90 -7.30 7.34
CA GLU A 31 -10.02 -8.11 7.83
C GLU A 31 -11.17 -7.27 8.41
N SER A 32 -10.85 -6.13 9.04
CA SER A 32 -11.85 -5.22 9.58
C SER A 32 -12.42 -4.22 8.57
N GLY A 33 -11.85 -4.16 7.35
CA GLY A 33 -12.20 -3.16 6.33
C GLY A 33 -11.66 -1.74 6.61
N LEU A 34 -10.70 -1.57 7.52
CA LEU A 34 -10.12 -0.27 7.93
C LEU A 34 -9.06 0.25 6.93
N VAL A 35 -9.16 -0.17 5.68
CA VAL A 35 -8.19 0.13 4.60
C VAL A 35 -8.85 0.75 3.37
N GLY A 36 -10.16 1.04 3.44
CA GLY A 36 -10.86 1.93 2.52
C GLY A 36 -11.15 3.25 3.22
N LEU A 37 -10.14 4.13 3.25
CA LEU A 37 -10.15 5.42 3.92
C LEU A 37 -9.93 6.49 2.86
N GLU A 38 -10.98 6.91 2.14
CA GLU A 38 -10.90 7.93 1.09
C GLU A 38 -10.03 9.12 1.57
N PRO A 39 -8.95 9.50 0.86
CA PRO A 39 -8.63 9.16 -0.53
C PRO A 39 -7.77 7.89 -0.72
N TRP A 40 -7.44 7.16 0.34
CA TRP A 40 -6.65 5.92 0.31
C TRP A 40 -7.51 4.67 0.17
N TRP A 41 -7.24 3.90 -0.88
CA TRP A 41 -7.92 2.64 -1.15
C TRP A 41 -6.94 1.48 -1.14
N LEU A 42 -7.34 0.36 -0.52
CA LEU A 42 -6.61 -0.90 -0.60
C LEU A 42 -6.45 -1.31 -2.07
N LEU A 43 -5.22 -1.68 -2.44
CA LEU A 43 -4.95 -2.34 -3.70
C LEU A 43 -5.24 -3.84 -3.54
N GLU A 44 -6.07 -4.38 -4.41
CA GLU A 44 -6.42 -5.80 -4.44
C GLU A 44 -6.50 -6.34 -5.88
N GLY A 45 -6.52 -7.66 -6.01
CA GLY A 45 -6.78 -8.35 -7.27
C GLY A 45 -5.78 -8.00 -8.37
N ARG A 46 -6.33 -7.70 -9.55
CA ARG A 46 -5.52 -7.35 -10.73
C ARG A 46 -4.85 -5.99 -10.58
N ASP A 47 -5.49 -5.05 -9.87
CA ASP A 47 -4.99 -3.69 -9.73
C ASP A 47 -3.71 -3.69 -8.88
N LEU A 48 -3.69 -4.48 -7.81
CA LEU A 48 -2.50 -4.71 -6.98
C LEU A 48 -1.33 -5.27 -7.79
N ARG A 49 -1.57 -6.33 -8.58
CA ARG A 49 -0.55 -7.01 -9.38
C ARG A 49 0.00 -6.12 -10.49
N THR A 50 -0.89 -5.43 -11.21
CA THR A 50 -0.51 -4.46 -12.24
C THR A 50 0.31 -3.32 -11.64
N ARG A 51 -0.06 -2.84 -10.44
CA ARG A 51 0.68 -1.78 -9.76
C ARG A 51 2.08 -2.24 -9.36
N MET A 52 2.22 -3.46 -8.86
CA MET A 52 3.52 -4.04 -8.52
C MET A 52 4.43 -4.18 -9.72
N GLU A 53 3.92 -4.67 -10.85
CA GLU A 53 4.67 -4.76 -12.11
C GLU A 53 5.13 -3.37 -12.57
N GLY A 54 4.23 -2.39 -12.62
CA GLY A 54 4.58 -1.03 -13.03
C GLY A 54 5.60 -0.36 -12.10
N LEU A 55 5.51 -0.56 -10.77
CA LEU A 55 6.49 -0.05 -9.82
C LEU A 55 7.88 -0.68 -10.06
N ARG A 56 7.95 -1.98 -10.32
CA ARG A 56 9.20 -2.69 -10.64
C ARG A 56 9.83 -2.19 -11.93
N GLU A 57 9.03 -1.88 -12.94
CA GLU A 57 9.52 -1.35 -14.22
C GLU A 57 10.09 0.08 -14.07
N ARG A 58 9.42 0.93 -13.30
CA ARG A 58 9.80 2.35 -13.13
C ARG A 58 10.91 2.55 -12.11
N PHE A 59 10.94 1.74 -11.05
CA PHE A 59 11.91 1.82 -9.97
C PHE A 59 12.64 0.47 -9.79
N PRO A 60 13.39 0.00 -10.80
CA PRO A 60 13.99 -1.34 -10.80
C PRO A 60 15.04 -1.54 -9.69
N ASP A 61 15.61 -0.46 -9.18
CA ASP A 61 16.60 -0.47 -8.10
C ASP A 61 15.97 -0.50 -6.69
N ARG A 62 14.64 -0.58 -6.58
CA ARG A 62 13.92 -0.58 -5.30
C ARG A 62 13.14 -1.86 -5.10
N ARG A 63 13.14 -2.39 -3.87
CA ARG A 63 12.27 -3.50 -3.46
C ARG A 63 11.03 -2.97 -2.77
N LEU A 64 10.03 -2.62 -3.57
CA LEU A 64 8.74 -2.10 -3.11
C LEU A 64 7.66 -3.18 -3.21
N VAL A 65 6.76 -3.23 -2.23
CA VAL A 65 5.51 -4.00 -2.29
C VAL A 65 4.35 -3.03 -2.06
N PRO A 66 3.49 -2.73 -3.05
CA PRO A 66 2.39 -1.79 -2.88
C PRO A 66 1.23 -2.42 -2.08
N PHE A 67 0.44 -1.57 -1.41
CA PHE A 67 -0.78 -2.01 -0.73
C PHE A 67 -1.93 -1.03 -0.72
N SER A 68 -1.66 0.26 -0.88
CA SER A 68 -2.73 1.24 -0.99
C SER A 68 -2.38 2.26 -2.05
N ARG A 69 -3.38 2.73 -2.78
CA ARG A 69 -3.27 3.86 -3.70
C ARG A 69 -4.10 5.01 -3.19
N ARG A 70 -3.63 6.23 -3.44
CA ARG A 70 -4.48 7.41 -3.34
C ARG A 70 -5.33 7.53 -4.61
N GLU A 71 -6.54 8.08 -4.50
CA GLU A 71 -7.44 8.25 -5.64
C GLU A 71 -7.22 9.56 -6.41
N ASP A 72 -6.87 10.62 -5.68
CA ASP A 72 -6.77 11.97 -6.20
C ASP A 72 -5.40 12.29 -6.82
N ASN A 73 -4.44 11.37 -6.72
CA ASN A 73 -3.12 11.49 -7.33
C ASN A 73 -2.49 10.10 -7.57
N ASP A 74 -1.25 10.08 -8.07
CA ASP A 74 -0.51 8.86 -8.38
C ASP A 74 0.28 8.28 -7.19
N ASP A 75 -0.06 8.65 -5.95
CA ASP A 75 0.65 8.17 -4.76
C ASP A 75 0.24 6.75 -4.38
N VAL A 76 1.24 5.98 -3.95
CA VAL A 76 1.10 4.56 -3.59
C VAL A 76 1.84 4.31 -2.28
N ALA A 77 1.12 3.84 -1.28
CA ALA A 77 1.73 3.32 -0.07
C ALA A 77 2.33 1.95 -0.37
N CYS A 78 3.63 1.82 -0.09
CA CYS A 78 4.42 0.62 -0.32
C CYS A 78 5.17 0.23 0.96
N TRP A 79 5.35 -1.07 1.21
CA TRP A 79 6.47 -1.51 2.04
C TRP A 79 7.75 -1.39 1.23
N ASP A 80 8.76 -0.77 1.82
CA ASP A 80 10.11 -0.69 1.29
C ASP A 80 10.99 -1.70 2.03
N LEU A 81 11.34 -2.78 1.33
CA LEU A 81 12.02 -3.94 1.90
C LEU A 81 13.52 -3.71 2.10
N ASP A 82 14.05 -2.59 1.58
CA ASP A 82 15.46 -2.23 1.73
C ASP A 82 15.68 -1.36 2.97
N SER A 83 14.65 -0.64 3.40
CA SER A 83 14.66 0.21 4.61
C SER A 83 13.80 -0.31 5.76
N ASP A 84 12.99 -1.35 5.56
CA ASP A 84 12.02 -1.87 6.53
C ASP A 84 11.03 -0.79 7.02
N THR A 85 10.60 0.08 6.10
CA THR A 85 9.66 1.18 6.35
C THR A 85 8.47 1.13 5.40
N VAL A 86 7.43 1.91 5.70
CA VAL A 86 6.39 2.23 4.71
C VAL A 86 6.76 3.53 4.02
N ARG A 87 6.69 3.53 2.68
CA ARG A 87 6.96 4.69 1.82
C ARG A 87 5.71 5.05 1.03
N VAL A 88 5.47 6.35 0.87
CA VAL A 88 4.52 6.85 -0.12
C VAL A 88 5.29 7.22 -1.38
N ILE A 89 4.98 6.52 -2.47
CA ILE A 89 5.67 6.57 -3.76
C ILE A 89 4.76 7.22 -4.78
N HIS A 90 5.20 8.32 -5.35
CA HIS A 90 4.55 8.94 -6.50
C HIS A 90 4.93 8.15 -7.76
N ASP A 91 4.02 7.30 -8.20
CA ASP A 91 4.29 6.16 -9.07
C ASP A 91 4.85 6.55 -10.44
N PHE A 92 4.45 7.70 -10.99
CA PHE A 92 4.93 8.20 -12.29
C PHE A 92 6.02 9.28 -12.19
N ALA A 93 6.61 9.46 -11.01
CA ALA A 93 7.78 10.33 -10.88
C ALA A 93 9.02 9.73 -11.55
N ALA A 94 9.97 10.59 -11.89
CA ALA A 94 11.32 10.14 -12.26
C ALA A 94 12.01 9.48 -11.05
N PRO A 95 12.82 8.43 -11.26
CA PRO A 95 13.59 7.79 -10.19
C PRO A 95 14.41 8.80 -9.37
N GLY A 96 14.38 8.65 -8.04
CA GLY A 96 14.98 9.57 -7.08
C GLY A 96 14.09 10.76 -6.68
N ARG A 97 12.87 10.89 -7.23
CA ARG A 97 11.92 11.97 -6.90
C ARG A 97 10.54 11.46 -6.44
N GLU A 98 10.37 10.15 -6.36
CA GLU A 98 9.11 9.48 -6.10
C GLU A 98 8.70 9.50 -4.62
N ASN A 99 9.64 9.65 -3.69
CA ASN A 99 9.30 9.61 -2.26
C ASN A 99 8.53 10.87 -1.83
N ARG A 100 7.30 10.67 -1.32
CA ARG A 100 6.43 11.72 -0.76
C ARG A 100 6.24 11.60 0.75
N GLY A 101 6.43 10.41 1.30
CA GLY A 101 6.29 10.14 2.72
C GLY A 101 7.09 8.92 3.14
N GLU A 102 7.44 8.88 4.42
CA GLU A 102 8.17 7.79 5.06
C GLU A 102 7.61 7.59 6.47
N TYR A 103 7.32 6.34 6.81
CA TYR A 103 6.69 5.95 8.05
C TYR A 103 7.42 4.73 8.61
N ALA A 104 7.76 4.76 9.90
CA ALA A 104 8.50 3.68 10.54
C ALA A 104 7.70 2.36 10.61
N SER A 105 6.38 2.43 10.50
CA SER A 105 5.50 1.25 10.53
C SER A 105 4.22 1.46 9.73
N PHE A 106 3.51 0.36 9.48
CA PHE A 106 2.15 0.40 8.94
C PHE A 106 1.20 1.25 9.79
N TYR A 107 1.32 1.24 11.12
CA TYR A 107 0.45 2.06 11.97
C TYR A 107 0.76 3.54 11.91
N ASP A 108 2.01 3.93 11.71
CA ASP A 108 2.35 5.33 11.51
C ASP A 108 1.78 5.85 10.19
N TRP A 109 1.83 5.04 9.13
CA TRP A 109 1.12 5.33 7.87
C TRP A 109 -0.40 5.35 8.06
N LEU A 110 -0.98 4.38 8.77
CA LEU A 110 -2.42 4.30 8.98
C LEU A 110 -2.95 5.52 9.75
N ARG A 111 -2.20 6.05 10.71
CA ARG A 111 -2.56 7.31 11.38
C ARG A 111 -2.60 8.46 10.38
N ALA A 112 -1.59 8.60 9.53
CA ALA A 112 -1.58 9.64 8.51
C ALA A 112 -2.73 9.47 7.49
N ALA A 113 -3.02 8.24 7.05
CA ALA A 113 -4.16 7.96 6.16
C ALA A 113 -5.51 8.28 6.82
N LEU A 114 -5.62 8.11 8.15
CA LEU A 114 -6.81 8.54 8.91
C LEU A 114 -6.92 10.05 9.01
N GLU A 115 -5.82 10.78 9.21
CA GLU A 115 -5.84 12.25 9.16
C GLU A 115 -6.24 12.73 7.76
N ASP A 116 -5.66 12.15 6.70
CA ASP A 116 -6.07 12.43 5.31
C ASP A 116 -7.58 12.20 5.12
N PHE A 117 -8.13 11.10 5.65
CA PHE A 117 -9.57 10.82 5.60
C PHE A 117 -10.43 11.83 6.36
N ILE A 118 -9.95 12.34 7.50
CA ILE A 118 -10.66 13.36 8.29
C ILE A 118 -10.65 14.70 7.55
N GLU A 119 -9.55 15.02 6.87
CA GLU A 119 -9.37 16.26 6.11
C GLU A 119 -10.03 16.23 4.71
N HIS A 120 -10.31 15.05 4.18
CA HIS A 120 -10.97 14.84 2.89
C HIS A 120 -12.50 14.95 3.04
N GLU A 121 -13.10 16.01 2.47
CA GLU A 121 -14.56 16.23 2.43
C GLU A 121 -15.23 15.74 1.14
#